data_AF-A0A2N9B5T0-F1
#
_entry.id   AF-A0A2N9B5T0-F1
#
_cell.length_a   1.000
_cell.length_b   1.000
_cell.length_c   1.000
_cell.angle_alpha   90.00
_cell.angle_beta   90.00
_cell.angle_gamma   90.00
#
_symmetry.space_group_name_H-M   'P 1'
#
loop_
_entity.id
_entity.type
_entity.pdbx_description
1 polymer ?
#
loop_
_entity_poly.entity_id
_entity_poly.type
_entity_poly.pdbx_seq_one_letter_code
_entity_poly.pdbx_strand_id
1 'polypeptide(L)'
;MTEQLPSSVQDFTQTASVAWNDTATRRAWWRQTVRSLLVVGLCAAWWVWYAGTTVAVREQVVLLTIAFFAYSAFGVPLQLLAELPNAWRVRRLLRAHPWQIAEDPPRGVSDHPKARDVSAAWFEVPDPAAPERQVPLISRAPLWWVRRMKPDAPAERRAQIARLWYCGLPGDEVVIAASRAKERAPRRLRHQYLRHSLLPEHAARTDVPLPHPSRSALSHPPTARTVRRRLVRLLIVLVLVWPAVLTMQIAVVAGGDSDKVGLFALALLFEVTLLPFHVFLIVANRRMAGTLAGHPWRLVDCEIRSRGKAQLIHVGDRTLLPPPHTQLGAGVTQLWIAGHPHRRCVVSVPGGARPVRVAMSTTDNTPT
;
A
#
# COMPACT_ATOMS: atom_id res chain seq x y z
N MET A 1 -17.52 35.71 -38.94
CA MET A 1 -17.98 35.23 -37.62
C MET A 1 -16.83 34.40 -37.07
N THR A 2 -15.97 35.05 -36.30
CA THR A 2 -14.63 34.57 -35.96
C THR A 2 -14.73 33.96 -34.57
N GLU A 3 -14.70 32.63 -34.46
CA GLU A 3 -14.65 31.92 -33.18
C GLU A 3 -13.36 32.30 -32.46
N GLN A 4 -13.49 33.17 -31.46
CA GLN A 4 -12.45 33.41 -30.48
C GLN A 4 -12.31 32.13 -29.63
N LEU A 5 -11.29 31.33 -29.93
CA LEU A 5 -10.79 30.30 -29.02
C LEU A 5 -10.53 30.91 -27.64
N PRO A 6 -10.99 30.28 -26.54
CA PRO A 6 -10.83 30.83 -25.20
C PRO A 6 -9.36 31.03 -24.85
N SER A 7 -9.00 32.28 -24.57
CA SER A 7 -7.69 32.79 -24.18
C SER A 7 -7.22 32.36 -22.78
N SER A 8 -7.69 31.21 -22.27
CA SER A 8 -7.39 30.73 -20.92
C SER A 8 -6.20 29.76 -20.85
N VAL A 9 -5.57 29.43 -21.99
CA VAL A 9 -4.23 28.81 -21.99
C VAL A 9 -3.20 29.91 -21.74
N GLN A 10 -3.20 30.46 -20.53
CA GLN A 10 -2.08 31.26 -20.04
C GLN A 10 -0.81 30.44 -20.22
N ASP A 11 0.22 31.03 -20.82
CA ASP A 11 1.56 30.48 -20.99
C ASP A 11 2.05 29.75 -19.73
N PHE A 12 1.80 28.44 -19.66
CA PHE A 12 2.37 27.51 -18.68
C PHE A 12 3.89 27.29 -18.90
N THR A 13 4.44 27.96 -19.91
CA THR A 13 5.82 27.98 -20.36
C THR A 13 6.69 29.00 -19.62
N GLN A 14 6.16 29.74 -18.63
CA GLN A 14 6.97 30.58 -17.75
C GLN A 14 7.88 29.72 -16.85
N THR A 15 9.00 29.33 -17.45
CA THR A 15 10.19 28.71 -16.86
C THR A 15 9.86 27.54 -15.95
N ALA A 16 9.70 26.37 -16.56
CA ALA A 16 9.45 25.06 -15.93
C ALA A 16 10.59 24.65 -14.99
N SER A 17 10.77 25.41 -13.93
CA SER A 17 11.58 25.03 -12.80
C SER A 17 10.93 23.77 -12.21
N VAL A 18 11.74 22.73 -12.04
CA VAL A 18 11.29 21.47 -11.44
C VAL A 18 10.52 21.76 -10.15
N ALA A 19 9.48 20.98 -9.85
CA ALA A 19 8.57 21.23 -8.73
C ALA A 19 9.31 21.45 -7.40
N TRP A 20 10.48 20.82 -7.23
CA TRP A 20 11.36 20.96 -6.08
C TRP A 20 11.94 22.37 -5.88
N ASN A 21 12.04 23.19 -6.92
CA ASN A 21 12.59 24.55 -6.85
C ASN A 21 11.65 25.52 -6.14
N ASP A 22 10.36 25.21 -6.06
CA ASP A 22 9.40 25.97 -5.25
C ASP A 22 9.64 25.79 -3.74
N THR A 23 9.78 26.92 -3.04
CA THR A 23 9.98 26.96 -1.58
C THR A 23 8.77 26.40 -0.82
N ALA A 24 7.55 26.56 -1.33
CA ALA A 24 6.36 26.01 -0.69
C ALA A 24 6.35 24.49 -0.78
N THR A 25 6.74 23.94 -1.93
CA THR A 25 6.93 22.49 -2.14
C THR A 25 7.94 21.90 -1.17
N ARG A 26 9.13 22.49 -1.02
CA ARG A 26 10.13 22.01 -0.05
C ARG A 26 9.60 22.05 1.38
N ARG A 27 8.91 23.12 1.77
CA ARG A 27 8.27 23.25 3.10
C ARG A 27 7.14 22.25 3.32
N ALA A 28 6.36 21.93 2.29
CA ALA A 28 5.30 20.93 2.37
C ALA A 28 5.89 19.52 2.55
N TRP A 29 6.90 19.18 1.75
CA TRP A 29 7.61 17.89 1.85
C TRP A 29 8.30 17.73 3.20
N TRP A 30 8.97 18.79 3.68
CA TRP A 30 9.62 18.79 4.99
C TRP A 30 8.60 18.59 6.11
N ARG A 31 7.48 19.33 6.13
CA ARG A 31 6.44 19.18 7.15
C ARG A 31 5.84 17.77 7.17
N GLN A 32 5.63 17.16 6.02
CA GLN A 32 5.16 15.78 5.94
C GLN A 32 6.20 14.80 6.50
N THR A 33 7.46 14.95 6.10
CA THR A 33 8.57 14.09 6.53
C THR A 33 8.81 14.22 8.04
N VAL A 34 8.89 15.45 8.55
CA VAL A 34 9.02 15.75 9.97
C VAL A 34 7.85 15.20 10.77
N ARG A 35 6.60 15.35 10.30
CA ARG A 35 5.46 14.76 11.00
C ARG A 35 5.59 13.24 11.12
N SER A 36 6.02 12.55 10.06
CA SER A 36 6.27 11.11 10.13
C SER A 36 7.40 10.77 11.09
N LEU A 37 8.49 11.55 11.09
CA LEU A 37 9.61 11.39 12.02
C LEU A 37 9.25 11.74 13.48
N LEU A 38 8.35 12.68 13.72
CA LEU A 38 7.88 13.05 15.05
C LEU A 38 7.03 11.93 15.66
N VAL A 39 6.21 11.23 14.86
CA VAL A 39 5.50 10.04 15.35
C VAL A 39 6.51 8.99 15.81
N VAL A 40 7.56 8.76 15.02
CA VAL A 40 8.65 7.84 15.36
C VAL A 40 9.40 8.30 16.61
N GLY A 41 9.76 9.58 16.68
CA GLY A 41 10.49 10.18 17.79
C GLY A 41 9.68 10.20 19.09
N LEU A 42 8.37 10.45 19.01
CA LEU A 42 7.46 10.36 20.16
C LEU A 42 7.35 8.92 20.65
N CYS A 43 7.28 7.94 19.75
CA CYS A 43 7.38 6.56 20.15
C CYS A 43 8.74 6.27 20.80
N ALA A 44 9.87 6.65 20.20
CA ALA A 44 11.19 6.43 20.81
C ALA A 44 11.35 7.12 22.18
N ALA A 45 10.86 8.35 22.33
CA ALA A 45 10.86 9.08 23.60
C ALA A 45 9.97 8.39 24.64
N TRP A 46 8.82 7.87 24.22
CA TRP A 46 7.98 7.05 25.08
C TRP A 46 8.69 5.77 25.53
N TRP A 47 9.47 5.14 24.66
CA TRP A 47 10.29 3.98 25.02
C TRP A 47 11.36 4.32 26.07
N VAL A 48 12.03 5.46 25.91
CA VAL A 48 13.05 5.94 26.87
C VAL A 48 12.40 6.28 28.22
N TRP A 49 11.28 7.01 28.20
CA TRP A 49 10.54 7.34 29.42
C TRP A 49 9.98 6.10 30.11
N TYR A 50 9.45 5.13 29.34
CA TYR A 50 8.97 3.86 29.87
C TYR A 50 10.09 3.05 30.51
N ALA A 51 11.22 2.87 29.82
CA ALA A 51 12.37 2.15 30.39
C ALA A 51 12.87 2.79 31.69
N GLY A 52 12.78 4.12 31.82
CA GLY A 52 13.09 4.83 33.05
C GLY A 52 12.02 4.74 34.14
N THR A 53 10.73 4.60 33.78
CA THR A 53 9.61 4.56 34.74
C THR A 53 9.18 3.15 35.14
N THR A 54 9.50 2.10 34.37
CA THR A 54 9.29 0.71 34.79
C THR A 54 10.02 0.33 36.05
N VAL A 55 11.08 1.06 36.40
CA VAL A 55 11.78 0.98 37.69
C VAL A 55 10.85 1.37 38.87
N ALA A 56 9.77 2.10 38.62
CA ALA A 56 8.94 2.75 39.65
C ALA A 56 7.44 2.38 39.64
N VAL A 57 6.93 1.57 38.72
CA VAL A 57 5.46 1.46 38.48
C VAL A 57 4.86 0.11 38.93
N ARG A 58 3.77 0.24 39.71
CA ARG A 58 2.83 -0.77 40.24
C ARG A 58 2.37 -1.81 39.20
N GLU A 59 2.25 -3.07 39.62
CA GLU A 59 1.87 -4.26 38.82
C GLU A 59 0.62 -4.09 37.93
N GLN A 60 -0.32 -3.22 38.32
CA GLN A 60 -1.62 -3.07 37.67
C GLN A 60 -1.58 -2.45 36.26
N VAL A 61 -0.52 -1.73 35.88
CA VAL A 61 -0.44 -1.05 34.56
C VAL A 61 0.40 -1.84 33.53
N VAL A 62 1.02 -2.95 33.96
CA VAL A 62 1.97 -3.72 33.15
C VAL A 62 1.34 -4.20 31.85
N LEU A 63 0.16 -4.83 31.89
CA LEU A 63 -0.49 -5.41 30.70
C LEU A 63 -0.88 -4.38 29.64
N LEU A 64 -1.48 -3.26 30.04
CA LEU A 64 -1.83 -2.17 29.11
C LEU A 64 -0.56 -1.63 28.43
N THR A 65 0.53 -1.55 29.19
CA THR A 65 1.78 -1.03 28.69
C THR A 65 2.50 -2.00 27.76
N ILE A 66 2.47 -3.29 28.07
CA ILE A 66 2.94 -4.38 27.19
C ILE A 66 2.21 -4.33 25.84
N ALA A 67 0.88 -4.16 25.84
CA ALA A 67 0.10 -4.07 24.61
C ALA A 67 0.50 -2.84 23.77
N PHE A 68 0.69 -1.68 24.40
CA PHE A 68 1.13 -0.46 23.72
C PHE A 68 2.57 -0.58 23.19
N PHE A 69 3.45 -1.20 23.98
CA PHE A 69 4.82 -1.48 23.61
C PHE A 69 4.89 -2.38 22.37
N ALA A 70 4.18 -3.52 22.38
CA ALA A 70 4.10 -4.40 21.23
C ALA A 70 3.57 -3.66 19.99
N TYR A 71 2.49 -2.88 20.14
CA TYR A 71 1.95 -2.09 19.04
C TYR A 71 2.98 -1.11 18.47
N SER A 72 3.72 -0.39 19.32
CA SER A 72 4.74 0.57 18.86
C SER A 72 5.99 -0.09 18.29
N ALA A 73 6.45 -1.22 18.87
CA ALA A 73 7.59 -2.01 18.39
C ALA A 73 7.39 -2.49 16.95
N PHE A 74 6.15 -2.84 16.59
CA PHE A 74 5.80 -3.25 15.23
C PHE A 74 5.41 -2.07 14.34
N GLY A 75 4.57 -1.19 14.84
CA GLY A 75 4.01 -0.09 14.08
C GLY A 75 5.08 0.88 13.60
N VAL A 76 6.05 1.23 14.45
CA VAL A 76 7.05 2.26 14.15
C VAL A 76 8.03 1.82 13.06
N PRO A 77 8.67 0.64 13.11
CA PRO A 77 9.54 0.18 12.03
C PRO A 77 8.78 -0.03 10.72
N LEU A 78 7.57 -0.60 10.78
CA LEU A 78 6.76 -0.77 9.57
C LEU A 78 6.38 0.58 8.95
N GLN A 79 6.01 1.57 9.77
CA GLN A 79 5.72 2.92 9.33
C GLN A 79 6.98 3.59 8.74
N LEU A 80 8.15 3.46 9.37
CA LEU A 80 9.43 3.97 8.85
C LEU A 80 9.80 3.34 7.50
N LEU A 81 9.74 2.00 7.43
CA LEU A 81 10.06 1.24 6.23
C LEU A 81 9.08 1.52 5.09
N ALA A 82 7.84 1.93 5.39
CA ALA A 82 6.86 2.35 4.39
C ALA A 82 7.03 3.83 3.99
N GLU A 83 7.19 4.74 4.95
CA GLU A 83 7.15 6.19 4.72
C GLU A 83 8.48 6.76 4.23
N LEU A 84 9.65 6.29 4.70
CA LEU A 84 10.94 6.85 4.28
C LEU A 84 11.23 6.61 2.79
N PRO A 85 11.08 5.39 2.24
CA PRO A 85 11.23 5.18 0.80
C PRO A 85 10.21 5.98 -0.01
N ASN A 86 9.00 6.16 0.53
CA ASN A 86 7.95 6.96 -0.10
C ASN A 86 8.32 8.45 -0.15
N ALA A 87 8.78 9.02 0.96
CA ALA A 87 9.24 10.40 1.04
C ALA A 87 10.43 10.67 0.11
N TRP A 88 11.37 9.73 0.01
CA TRP A 88 12.48 9.80 -0.94
C TRP A 88 12.02 9.73 -2.40
N ARG A 89 11.06 8.87 -2.72
CA ARG A 89 10.48 8.79 -4.08
C ARG A 89 9.75 10.08 -4.46
N VAL A 90 8.93 10.62 -3.56
CA VAL A 90 8.29 11.94 -3.75
C VAL A 90 9.34 13.00 -4.04
N ARG A 91 10.41 13.07 -3.25
CA ARG A 91 11.50 14.03 -3.47
C ARG A 91 12.15 13.86 -4.84
N ARG A 92 12.39 12.62 -5.29
CA ARG A 92 12.94 12.35 -6.62
C ARG A 92 11.99 12.79 -7.74
N LEU A 93 10.70 12.49 -7.64
CA LEU A 93 9.71 12.92 -8.62
C LEU A 93 9.60 14.45 -8.70
N LEU A 94 9.54 15.13 -7.55
CA LEU A 94 9.50 16.59 -7.49
C LEU A 94 10.76 17.24 -8.09
N ARG A 95 11.91 16.56 -8.04
CA ARG A 95 13.16 17.03 -8.66
C ARG A 95 13.24 16.75 -10.16
N ALA A 96 12.48 15.78 -10.65
CA ALA A 96 12.53 15.34 -12.03
C ALA A 96 11.46 16.01 -12.92
N HIS A 97 10.35 16.45 -12.33
CA HIS A 97 9.21 16.97 -13.09
C HIS A 97 8.74 18.34 -12.55
N PRO A 98 8.27 19.24 -13.42
CA PRO A 98 7.63 20.48 -13.00
C PRO A 98 6.23 20.21 -12.44
N TRP A 99 5.70 21.19 -11.70
CA TRP A 99 4.28 21.17 -11.33
C TRP A 99 3.42 21.46 -12.56
N GLN A 100 2.35 20.69 -12.71
CA GLN A 100 1.25 20.95 -13.61
C GLN A 100 0.00 21.26 -12.78
N ILE A 101 -0.91 22.05 -13.35
CA ILE A 101 -2.09 22.54 -12.65
C ILE A 101 -3.31 22.14 -13.47
N ALA A 102 -4.24 21.43 -12.83
CA ALA A 102 -5.57 21.21 -13.37
C ALA A 102 -6.54 22.09 -12.57
N GLU A 103 -7.28 22.95 -13.28
CA GLU A 103 -8.33 23.79 -12.71
C GLU A 103 -9.68 23.06 -12.82
N ASP A 104 -10.36 22.99 -11.69
CA ASP A 104 -11.59 22.23 -11.41
C ASP A 104 -11.66 20.84 -12.08
N PRO A 105 -10.65 19.96 -11.87
CA PRO A 105 -10.65 18.66 -12.53
C PRO A 105 -11.90 17.84 -12.13
N PRO A 106 -12.49 17.08 -13.07
CA PRO A 106 -13.51 16.10 -12.76
C PRO A 106 -13.04 15.19 -11.64
N ARG A 107 -13.91 14.91 -10.68
CA ARG A 107 -13.53 14.24 -9.43
C ARG A 107 -14.70 13.50 -8.82
N GLY A 108 -14.38 12.50 -8.02
CA GLY A 108 -15.38 11.77 -7.26
C GLY A 108 -14.78 10.89 -6.19
N VAL A 109 -15.68 10.35 -5.37
CA VAL A 109 -15.45 9.21 -4.50
C VAL A 109 -16.39 8.13 -5.01
N SER A 110 -15.90 6.89 -5.09
CA SER A 110 -16.62 5.76 -5.68
C SER A 110 -16.91 5.93 -7.18
N ASP A 111 -17.35 4.83 -7.81
CA ASP A 111 -18.04 4.80 -9.11
C ASP A 111 -17.28 5.30 -10.35
N HIS A 112 -15.97 5.55 -10.26
CA HIS A 112 -15.19 5.74 -11.48
C HIS A 112 -15.12 4.40 -12.24
N PRO A 113 -15.40 4.36 -13.55
CA PRO A 113 -15.44 3.11 -14.32
C PRO A 113 -14.12 2.34 -14.26
N LYS A 114 -13.00 3.06 -14.13
CA LYS A 114 -11.64 2.48 -13.99
C LYS A 114 -11.23 2.17 -12.54
N ALA A 115 -12.01 2.54 -11.52
CA ALA A 115 -11.65 2.28 -10.12
C ALA A 115 -11.99 0.86 -9.68
N ARG A 116 -10.99 0.15 -9.14
CA ARG A 116 -11.16 -1.22 -8.61
C ARG A 116 -11.78 -1.28 -7.21
N ASP A 117 -11.64 -0.21 -6.45
CA ASP A 117 -12.05 -0.12 -5.05
C ASP A 117 -13.24 0.82 -4.97
N VAL A 118 -14.36 0.32 -4.45
CA VAL A 118 -15.62 1.06 -4.29
C VAL A 118 -15.43 2.33 -3.46
N SER A 119 -14.36 2.41 -2.66
CA SER A 119 -14.04 3.57 -1.83
C SER A 119 -12.92 4.47 -2.38
N ALA A 120 -12.47 4.25 -3.63
CA ALA A 120 -11.38 5.04 -4.19
C ALA A 120 -11.83 6.47 -4.54
N ALA A 121 -10.96 7.42 -4.21
CA ALA A 121 -11.06 8.80 -4.63
C ALA A 121 -10.32 8.98 -5.95
N TRP A 122 -10.89 9.75 -6.87
CA TRP A 122 -10.34 9.93 -8.20
C TRP A 122 -10.42 11.39 -8.67
N PHE A 123 -9.49 11.77 -9.54
CA PHE A 123 -9.45 13.03 -10.29
C PHE A 123 -9.19 12.71 -11.77
N GLU A 124 -9.67 13.49 -12.72
CA GLU A 124 -9.19 13.43 -14.10
C GLU A 124 -8.22 14.57 -14.36
N VAL A 125 -7.02 14.26 -14.84
CA VAL A 125 -6.01 15.27 -15.21
C VAL A 125 -5.56 15.06 -16.65
N PRO A 126 -5.18 16.12 -17.37
CA PRO A 126 -4.71 15.98 -18.74
C PRO A 126 -3.37 15.22 -18.79
N ASP A 127 -3.18 14.42 -19.84
CA ASP A 127 -1.91 13.76 -20.13
C ASP A 127 -0.90 14.80 -20.64
N PRO A 128 0.28 14.98 -20.00
CA PRO A 128 1.28 15.93 -20.49
C PRO A 128 1.78 15.64 -21.91
N ALA A 129 1.68 14.39 -22.38
CA ALA A 129 2.05 14.01 -23.74
C ALA A 129 0.90 14.19 -24.75
N ALA A 130 -0.34 14.32 -24.28
CA ALA A 130 -1.55 14.48 -25.08
C ALA A 130 -2.62 15.24 -24.26
N PRO A 131 -2.56 16.57 -24.18
CA PRO A 131 -3.37 17.37 -23.24
C PRO A 131 -4.89 17.17 -23.37
N GLU A 132 -5.36 16.88 -24.58
CA GLU A 132 -6.72 16.49 -24.92
C GLU A 132 -7.19 15.18 -24.26
N ARG A 133 -6.26 14.32 -23.83
CA ARG A 133 -6.57 13.06 -23.17
C ARG A 133 -6.60 13.24 -21.65
N GLN A 134 -7.76 12.98 -21.06
CA GLN A 134 -7.91 12.91 -19.61
C GLN A 134 -7.47 11.55 -19.07
N VAL A 135 -6.64 11.57 -18.03
CA VAL A 135 -6.11 10.41 -17.33
C VAL A 135 -6.64 10.43 -15.89
N PRO A 136 -7.36 9.39 -15.45
CA PRO A 136 -7.84 9.35 -14.07
C PRO A 136 -6.67 9.17 -13.09
N LEU A 137 -6.72 9.79 -11.92
CA LEU A 137 -5.77 9.63 -10.83
C LEU A 137 -6.51 8.97 -9.66
N ILE A 138 -6.57 7.64 -9.67
CA ILE A 138 -7.34 6.86 -8.70
C ILE A 138 -6.45 6.51 -7.50
N SER A 139 -6.90 6.88 -6.31
CA SER A 139 -6.14 6.69 -5.07
C SER A 139 -7.00 6.32 -3.87
N ARG A 140 -6.39 5.59 -2.92
CA ARG A 140 -6.89 5.54 -1.54
C ARG A 140 -6.56 6.86 -0.86
N ALA A 141 -7.50 7.79 -0.93
CA ALA A 141 -7.28 9.11 -0.38
C ALA A 141 -7.59 9.14 1.13
N PRO A 142 -6.75 9.83 1.93
CA PRO A 142 -7.07 10.11 3.33
C PRO A 142 -8.44 10.78 3.49
N LEU A 143 -9.05 10.64 4.66
CA LEU A 143 -10.34 11.27 5.02
C LEU A 143 -10.43 12.75 4.64
N TRP A 144 -9.31 13.49 4.68
CA TRP A 144 -9.26 14.90 4.29
C TRP A 144 -9.71 15.15 2.85
N TRP A 145 -9.25 14.32 1.89
CA TRP A 145 -9.58 14.42 0.47
C TRP A 145 -10.99 13.93 0.22
N VAL A 146 -11.34 12.76 0.77
CA VAL A 146 -12.69 12.17 0.64
C VAL A 146 -13.76 13.17 1.07
N ARG A 147 -13.59 13.82 2.24
CA ARG A 147 -14.53 14.83 2.75
C ARG A 147 -14.70 16.07 1.86
N ARG A 148 -13.79 16.32 0.91
CA ARG A 148 -13.83 17.47 -0.01
C ARG A 148 -14.38 17.09 -1.39
N MET A 149 -14.29 15.81 -1.74
CA MET A 149 -14.79 15.26 -2.99
C MET A 149 -16.26 14.83 -2.93
N LYS A 150 -16.82 14.67 -1.72
CA LYS A 150 -18.23 14.30 -1.61
C LYS A 150 -19.14 15.35 -2.29
N PRO A 151 -20.24 14.91 -2.93
CA PRO A 151 -21.20 15.83 -3.57
C PRO A 151 -21.78 16.88 -2.61
N ASP A 152 -21.99 16.49 -1.35
CA ASP A 152 -22.54 17.32 -0.26
C ASP A 152 -21.50 18.21 0.43
N ALA A 153 -20.24 18.22 -0.03
CA ALA A 153 -19.19 19.01 0.60
C ALA A 153 -19.48 20.53 0.44
N PRO A 154 -19.36 21.33 1.52
CA PRO A 154 -19.49 22.79 1.45
C PRO A 154 -18.61 23.39 0.35
N ALA A 155 -19.10 24.45 -0.32
CA ALA A 155 -18.40 25.07 -1.45
C ALA A 155 -16.95 25.47 -1.10
N GLU A 156 -16.72 25.99 0.11
CA GLU A 156 -15.38 26.32 0.61
C GLU A 156 -14.43 25.09 0.64
N ARG A 157 -14.96 23.92 0.99
CA ARG A 157 -14.18 22.66 1.01
C ARG A 157 -13.89 22.16 -0.39
N ARG A 158 -14.84 22.29 -1.31
CA ARG A 158 -14.66 21.95 -2.74
C ARG A 158 -13.64 22.87 -3.41
N ALA A 159 -13.68 24.18 -3.10
CA ALA A 159 -12.72 25.16 -3.61
C ALA A 159 -11.26 24.83 -3.24
N GLN A 160 -11.02 24.14 -2.11
CA GLN A 160 -9.67 23.70 -1.72
C GLN A 160 -9.08 22.60 -2.62
N ILE A 161 -9.92 21.89 -3.38
CA ILE A 161 -9.48 20.87 -4.33
C ILE A 161 -9.83 21.21 -5.78
N ALA A 162 -10.45 22.38 -6.02
CA ALA A 162 -10.70 22.88 -7.36
C ALA A 162 -9.38 23.09 -8.10
N ARG A 163 -8.33 23.54 -7.42
CA ARG A 163 -6.99 23.66 -8.01
C ARG A 163 -6.11 22.49 -7.61
N LEU A 164 -5.91 21.54 -8.53
CA LEU A 164 -5.08 20.37 -8.30
C LEU A 164 -3.69 20.57 -8.92
N TRP A 165 -2.67 20.48 -8.08
CA TRP A 165 -1.27 20.46 -8.49
C TRP A 165 -0.87 19.01 -8.67
N TYR A 166 -0.24 18.65 -9.78
CA TYR A 166 0.27 17.30 -10.00
C TYR A 166 1.64 17.33 -10.68
N CYS A 167 2.46 16.32 -10.40
CA CYS A 167 3.86 16.25 -10.82
C CYS A 167 4.24 14.78 -11.03
N GLY A 168 4.84 14.45 -12.19
CA GLY A 168 5.21 13.09 -12.56
C GLY A 168 4.52 12.65 -13.85
N LEU A 169 4.40 11.33 -14.04
CA LEU A 169 3.75 10.72 -15.18
C LEU A 169 2.38 10.17 -14.73
N PRO A 170 1.25 10.74 -15.18
CA PRO A 170 -0.10 10.28 -14.80
C PRO A 170 -0.34 8.77 -15.01
N GLY A 171 0.36 8.14 -15.95
CA GLY A 171 0.26 6.69 -16.18
C GLY A 171 1.11 5.79 -15.26
N ASP A 172 2.06 6.34 -14.49
CA ASP A 172 3.02 5.53 -13.71
C ASP A 172 3.09 5.95 -12.23
N GLU A 173 3.77 7.07 -11.96
CA GLU A 173 3.99 7.63 -10.63
C GLU A 173 3.68 9.13 -10.66
N VAL A 174 2.77 9.58 -9.79
CA VAL A 174 2.40 10.99 -9.69
C VAL A 174 2.40 11.43 -8.23
N VAL A 175 2.80 12.67 -8.00
CA VAL A 175 2.60 13.39 -6.74
C VAL A 175 1.49 14.40 -7.00
N ILE A 176 0.39 14.31 -6.24
CA ILE A 176 -0.66 15.33 -6.25
C ILE A 176 -0.55 16.23 -5.02
N ALA A 177 -1.01 17.46 -5.14
CA ALA A 177 -1.20 18.38 -4.04
C ALA A 177 -2.43 19.25 -4.25
N ALA A 178 -3.10 19.56 -3.15
CA ALA A 178 -4.10 20.61 -3.10
C ALA A 178 -3.53 21.86 -2.45
N SER A 179 -4.05 23.01 -2.85
CA SER A 179 -3.80 24.28 -2.20
C SER A 179 -4.79 24.53 -1.04
N ARG A 180 -4.60 25.61 -0.30
CA ARG A 180 -5.67 26.21 0.51
C ARG A 180 -6.44 27.19 -0.38
N ALA A 181 -7.72 27.41 -0.08
CA ALA A 181 -8.63 28.21 -0.91
C ALA A 181 -8.08 29.58 -1.35
N LYS A 182 -7.19 30.22 -0.57
CA LYS A 182 -6.57 31.52 -0.88
C LYS A 182 -5.08 31.45 -1.28
N GLU A 183 -4.42 30.29 -1.17
CA GLU A 183 -2.98 30.17 -1.40
C GLU A 183 -2.70 29.60 -2.80
N ARG A 184 -1.85 30.24 -3.60
CA ARG A 184 -1.39 29.73 -4.91
C ARG A 184 -0.19 28.78 -4.79
N ALA A 185 -0.21 27.89 -3.79
CA ALA A 185 0.93 27.03 -3.48
C ALA A 185 0.52 25.61 -3.08
N PRO A 186 1.30 24.58 -3.48
CA PRO A 186 1.04 23.19 -3.11
C PRO A 186 1.34 22.96 -1.62
N ARG A 187 0.35 22.48 -0.84
CA ARG A 187 0.54 22.24 0.62
C ARG A 187 0.19 20.85 1.12
N ARG A 188 -0.53 20.04 0.36
CA ARG A 188 -0.96 18.70 0.78
C ARG A 188 -0.43 17.63 -0.17
N LEU A 189 0.88 17.45 -0.17
CA LEU A 189 1.55 16.46 -1.03
C LEU A 189 1.03 15.06 -0.73
N ARG A 190 0.76 14.31 -1.80
CA ARG A 190 0.43 12.90 -1.73
C ARG A 190 1.05 12.17 -2.90
N HIS A 191 1.86 11.18 -2.59
CA HIS A 191 2.37 10.26 -3.58
C HIS A 191 1.30 9.25 -3.98
N GLN A 192 1.21 8.94 -5.27
CA GLN A 192 0.35 7.92 -5.81
C GLN A 192 1.10 7.05 -6.82
N TYR A 193 0.93 5.75 -6.67
CA TYR A 193 1.32 4.78 -7.70
C TYR A 193 0.07 4.46 -8.52
N LEU A 194 0.05 4.92 -9.77
CA LEU A 194 -1.10 4.72 -10.66
C LEU A 194 -0.98 3.45 -11.50
N ARG A 195 0.22 2.85 -11.55
CA ARG A 195 0.52 1.55 -12.17
C ARG A 195 -0.39 0.37 -11.77
N HIS A 196 -1.21 0.53 -10.73
CA HIS A 196 -2.13 -0.49 -10.24
C HIS A 196 -3.61 -0.11 -10.27
N SER A 197 -3.93 1.14 -10.59
CA SER A 197 -5.31 1.65 -10.61
C SER A 197 -5.77 2.11 -12.00
N LEU A 198 -4.85 2.41 -12.93
CA LEU A 198 -5.15 2.79 -14.31
C LEU A 198 -4.73 1.72 -15.31
N LEU A 199 -5.16 0.48 -15.07
CA LEU A 199 -5.16 -0.45 -16.19
C LEU A 199 -6.27 -0.01 -17.16
N PRO A 200 -6.05 -0.08 -18.48
CA PRO A 200 -7.08 0.21 -19.46
C PRO A 200 -8.35 -0.57 -19.11
N GLU A 201 -9.49 0.00 -19.50
CA GLU A 201 -10.83 -0.53 -19.28
C GLU A 201 -11.06 -1.89 -19.97
N HIS A 202 -10.07 -2.46 -20.65
CA HIS A 202 -10.17 -3.73 -21.35
C HIS A 202 -9.04 -4.69 -20.98
N ALA A 203 -9.47 -5.93 -20.70
CA ALA A 203 -8.75 -7.18 -20.60
C ALA A 203 -7.51 -7.17 -19.71
N ALA A 204 -7.66 -7.58 -18.45
CA ALA A 204 -6.79 -8.53 -17.76
C ALA A 204 -5.31 -8.68 -18.20
N ARG A 205 -4.58 -7.62 -18.58
CA ARG A 205 -3.28 -7.69 -19.30
C ARG A 205 -3.08 -9.03 -20.01
N THR A 206 -4.01 -9.40 -20.90
CA THR A 206 -4.00 -10.69 -21.61
C THR A 206 -2.76 -10.82 -22.51
N ASP A 207 -2.15 -9.69 -22.83
CA ASP A 207 -0.92 -9.56 -23.61
C ASP A 207 0.33 -10.00 -22.84
N VAL A 208 0.25 -10.30 -21.52
CA VAL A 208 1.29 -11.14 -20.92
C VAL A 208 1.03 -12.55 -21.40
N PRO A 209 1.90 -13.11 -22.28
CA PRO A 209 1.68 -14.43 -22.83
C PRO A 209 1.45 -15.39 -21.68
N LEU A 210 0.41 -16.20 -21.80
CA LEU A 210 0.16 -17.26 -20.83
C LEU A 210 1.47 -18.04 -20.65
N PRO A 211 1.95 -18.22 -19.41
CA PRO A 211 3.11 -19.06 -19.17
C PRO A 211 2.85 -20.42 -19.80
N HIS A 212 3.85 -20.95 -20.50
CA HIS A 212 3.71 -22.21 -21.22
C HIS A 212 3.07 -23.27 -20.31
N PRO A 213 1.97 -23.93 -20.69
CA PRO A 213 1.18 -24.78 -19.79
C PRO A 213 1.94 -25.97 -19.18
N SER A 214 3.10 -26.32 -19.74
CA SER A 214 3.99 -27.36 -19.22
C SER A 214 4.99 -26.86 -18.18
N ARG A 215 5.20 -25.53 -18.07
CA ARG A 215 6.18 -24.95 -17.17
C ARG A 215 5.56 -24.58 -15.83
N SER A 216 6.27 -24.94 -14.77
CA SER A 216 6.01 -24.54 -13.40
C SER A 216 5.66 -23.05 -13.27
N ALA A 217 4.63 -22.72 -12.49
CA ALA A 217 4.22 -21.34 -12.22
C ALA A 217 5.35 -20.49 -11.62
N LEU A 218 6.27 -21.13 -10.87
CA LEU A 218 7.43 -20.46 -10.30
C LEU A 218 8.49 -20.10 -11.36
N SER A 219 8.50 -20.75 -12.53
CA SER A 219 9.41 -20.40 -13.63
C SER A 219 9.06 -19.07 -14.29
N HIS A 220 7.84 -18.56 -14.08
CA HIS A 220 7.41 -17.26 -14.58
C HIS A 220 8.16 -16.12 -13.84
N PRO A 221 8.98 -15.29 -14.53
CA PRO A 221 9.91 -14.38 -13.86
C PRO A 221 9.28 -13.36 -12.90
N PRO A 222 8.10 -12.77 -13.18
CA PRO A 222 7.37 -11.94 -12.20
C PRO A 222 7.01 -12.71 -10.92
N THR A 223 6.57 -13.96 -11.04
CA THR A 223 6.20 -14.81 -9.92
C THR A 223 7.42 -15.17 -9.08
N ALA A 224 8.50 -15.64 -9.72
CA ALA A 224 9.77 -15.95 -9.06
C ALA A 224 10.31 -14.75 -8.25
N ARG A 225 10.33 -13.56 -8.87
CA ARG A 225 10.82 -12.33 -8.23
C ARG A 225 10.01 -11.94 -7.01
N THR A 226 8.68 -12.01 -7.07
CA THR A 226 7.82 -11.69 -5.93
C THR A 226 8.01 -12.68 -4.79
N VAL A 227 8.01 -13.98 -5.08
CA VAL A 227 8.20 -15.04 -4.05
C VAL A 227 9.58 -14.92 -3.40
N ARG A 228 10.64 -14.76 -4.20
CA ARG A 228 12.02 -14.56 -3.71
C ARG A 228 12.12 -13.32 -2.82
N ARG A 229 11.57 -12.18 -3.24
CA ARG A 229 11.61 -10.95 -2.44
C ARG A 229 10.88 -11.11 -1.10
N ARG A 230 9.73 -11.80 -1.07
CA ARG A 230 9.01 -12.07 0.19
C ARG A 230 9.84 -12.95 1.12
N LEU A 231 10.40 -14.05 0.62
CA LEU A 231 11.24 -14.95 1.41
C LEU A 231 12.51 -14.25 1.92
N VAL A 232 13.21 -13.50 1.06
CA VAL A 232 14.41 -12.74 1.46
C VAL A 232 14.07 -11.73 2.54
N ARG A 233 12.96 -10.98 2.42
CA ARG A 233 12.55 -10.03 3.48
C ARG A 233 12.26 -10.74 4.80
N LEU A 234 11.54 -11.86 4.78
CA LEU A 234 11.25 -12.62 5.99
C LEU A 234 12.53 -13.18 6.62
N LEU A 235 13.47 -13.68 5.81
CA LEU A 235 14.77 -14.16 6.29
C LEU A 235 15.64 -13.02 6.86
N ILE A 236 15.65 -11.84 6.23
CA ILE A 236 16.34 -10.66 6.75
C ILE A 236 15.78 -10.29 8.12
N VAL A 237 14.45 -10.24 8.27
CA VAL A 237 13.84 -9.98 9.59
C VAL A 237 14.20 -11.09 10.58
N LEU A 238 14.22 -12.35 10.14
CA LEU A 238 14.60 -13.47 10.99
C LEU A 238 16.05 -13.34 11.50
N VAL A 239 16.99 -13.01 10.62
CA VAL A 239 18.43 -13.02 10.90
C VAL A 239 18.93 -11.71 11.51
N LEU A 240 18.29 -10.57 11.25
CA LEU A 240 18.75 -9.29 11.78
C LEU A 240 17.97 -8.85 13.02
N VAL A 241 16.66 -9.05 13.06
CA VAL A 241 15.82 -8.50 14.14
C VAL A 241 15.86 -9.42 15.37
N TRP A 242 15.70 -10.73 15.18
CA TRP A 242 15.64 -11.65 16.32
C TRP A 242 16.96 -11.76 17.09
N PRO A 243 18.14 -11.86 16.46
CA PRO A 243 19.40 -11.83 17.20
C PRO A 243 19.63 -10.50 17.93
N ALA A 244 19.16 -9.37 17.39
CA ALA A 244 19.23 -8.09 18.08
C ALA A 244 18.36 -8.09 19.35
N VAL A 245 17.14 -8.65 19.28
CA VAL A 245 16.26 -8.83 20.45
C VAL A 245 16.92 -9.74 21.49
N LEU A 246 17.50 -10.87 21.06
CA LEU A 246 18.19 -11.81 21.95
C LEU A 246 19.43 -11.18 22.61
N THR A 247 20.23 -10.45 21.83
CA THR A 247 21.43 -9.75 22.33
C THR A 247 21.03 -8.70 23.37
N MET A 248 19.94 -7.98 23.14
CA MET A 248 19.37 -7.04 24.10
C MET A 248 18.96 -7.73 25.40
N GLN A 249 18.30 -8.89 25.33
CA GLN A 249 17.94 -9.69 26.51
C GLN A 249 19.17 -10.17 27.28
N ILE A 250 20.19 -10.70 26.58
CA ILE A 250 21.45 -11.15 27.20
C ILE A 250 22.13 -9.98 27.92
N ALA A 251 22.19 -8.81 27.29
CA ALA A 251 22.78 -7.61 27.90
C ALA A 251 22.01 -7.16 29.15
N VAL A 252 20.68 -7.28 29.16
CA VAL A 252 19.84 -6.98 30.32
C VAL A 252 20.15 -7.94 31.48
N VAL A 253 20.24 -9.25 31.21
CA VAL A 253 20.55 -10.27 32.23
C VAL A 253 21.97 -10.12 32.76
N ALA A 254 22.95 -9.94 31.87
CA ALA A 254 24.36 -9.78 32.23
C ALA A 254 24.63 -8.50 33.04
N GLY A 255 23.80 -7.48 32.88
CA GLY A 255 23.89 -6.23 33.63
C GLY A 255 23.54 -6.35 35.11
N GLY A 256 22.97 -7.48 35.57
CA GLY A 256 22.66 -7.74 36.99
C GLY A 256 21.62 -6.80 37.61
N ASP A 257 20.95 -5.99 36.78
CA ASP A 257 20.03 -4.94 37.21
C ASP A 257 18.63 -5.51 37.38
N SER A 258 18.24 -5.77 38.63
CA SER A 258 16.94 -6.34 39.01
C SER A 258 15.76 -5.51 38.49
N ASP A 259 15.98 -4.23 38.22
CA ASP A 259 14.91 -3.32 37.78
C ASP A 259 14.52 -3.55 36.31
N LYS A 260 15.32 -4.35 35.58
CA LYS A 260 15.08 -4.70 34.17
C LYS A 260 14.41 -6.06 33.97
N VAL A 261 14.06 -6.78 35.05
CA VAL A 261 13.40 -8.10 34.98
C VAL A 261 12.08 -8.04 34.19
N GLY A 262 11.30 -6.96 34.33
CA GLY A 262 10.05 -6.77 33.57
C GLY A 262 10.29 -6.61 32.05
N LEU A 263 11.35 -5.89 31.66
CA LEU A 263 11.72 -5.72 30.25
C LEU A 263 12.18 -7.05 29.63
N PHE A 264 12.94 -7.84 30.40
CA PHE A 264 13.34 -9.19 30.00
C PHE A 264 12.13 -10.10 29.81
N ALA A 265 11.21 -10.14 30.77
CA ALA A 265 9.99 -10.96 30.69
C ALA A 265 9.11 -10.57 29.48
N LEU A 266 9.00 -9.27 29.19
CA LEU A 266 8.27 -8.76 28.02
C LEU A 266 8.96 -9.15 26.71
N ALA A 267 10.27 -8.98 26.61
CA ALA A 267 11.04 -9.37 25.44
C ALA A 267 10.92 -10.88 25.18
N LEU A 268 10.96 -11.69 26.24
CA LEU A 268 10.76 -13.13 26.17
C LEU A 268 9.33 -13.48 25.69
N LEU A 269 8.30 -12.82 26.23
CA LEU A 269 6.91 -13.04 25.79
C LEU A 269 6.71 -12.67 24.32
N PHE A 270 7.31 -11.56 23.89
CA PHE A 270 7.31 -11.12 22.50
C PHE A 270 7.96 -12.18 21.60
N GLU A 271 9.09 -12.74 22.02
CA GLU A 271 9.78 -13.79 21.30
C GLU A 271 8.97 -15.07 21.20
N VAL A 272 8.43 -15.54 22.32
CA VAL A 272 7.56 -16.73 22.35
C VAL A 272 6.31 -16.56 21.49
N THR A 273 5.78 -15.34 21.36
CA THR A 273 4.56 -15.10 20.57
C THR A 273 4.86 -14.92 19.08
N LEU A 274 5.89 -14.14 18.74
CA LEU A 274 6.04 -13.60 17.39
C LEU A 274 7.09 -14.36 16.57
N LEU A 275 8.05 -15.02 17.21
CA LEU A 275 8.98 -15.89 16.50
C LEU A 275 8.22 -17.06 15.83
N PRO A 276 7.28 -17.77 16.51
CA PRO A 276 6.48 -18.80 15.84
C PRO A 276 5.64 -18.25 14.69
N PHE A 277 5.07 -17.05 14.84
CA PHE A 277 4.32 -16.41 13.75
C PHE A 277 5.21 -16.08 12.56
N HIS A 278 6.42 -15.56 12.80
CA HIS A 278 7.38 -15.25 11.75
C HIS A 278 7.89 -16.50 11.03
N VAL A 279 8.18 -17.55 11.78
CA VAL A 279 8.51 -18.89 11.26
C VAL A 279 7.33 -19.44 10.45
N PHE A 280 6.10 -19.31 10.94
CA PHE A 280 4.89 -19.69 10.20
C PHE A 280 4.78 -18.95 8.87
N LEU A 281 5.06 -17.64 8.81
CA LEU A 281 5.06 -16.88 7.56
C LEU A 281 6.12 -17.38 6.58
N ILE A 282 7.32 -17.74 7.06
CA ILE A 282 8.37 -18.34 6.22
C ILE A 282 7.90 -19.69 5.67
N VAL A 283 7.38 -20.57 6.53
CA VAL A 283 6.86 -21.87 6.13
C VAL A 283 5.69 -21.73 5.15
N ALA A 284 4.77 -20.80 5.39
CA ALA A 284 3.65 -20.52 4.50
C ALA A 284 4.11 -20.05 3.11
N ASN A 285 5.11 -19.17 3.05
CA ASN A 285 5.70 -18.73 1.77
C ASN A 285 6.49 -19.85 1.08
N ARG A 286 7.21 -20.70 1.81
CA ARG A 286 7.88 -21.88 1.24
C ARG A 286 6.88 -22.90 0.71
N ARG A 287 5.79 -23.16 1.42
CA ARG A 287 4.69 -24.03 0.96
C ARG A 287 4.03 -23.47 -0.32
N MET A 288 3.78 -22.17 -0.36
CA MET A 288 3.29 -21.49 -1.55
C MET A 288 4.28 -21.62 -2.72
N ALA A 289 5.59 -21.44 -2.47
CA ALA A 289 6.63 -21.64 -3.47
C ALA A 289 6.65 -23.08 -3.99
N GLY A 290 6.47 -24.09 -3.12
CA GLY A 290 6.36 -25.50 -3.51
C GLY A 290 5.15 -25.77 -4.40
N THR A 291 3.96 -25.23 -4.05
CA THR A 291 2.78 -25.33 -4.92
C THR A 291 3.03 -24.67 -6.29
N LEU A 292 3.64 -23.49 -6.32
CA LEU A 292 3.99 -22.82 -7.57
C LEU A 292 5.08 -23.58 -8.35
N ALA A 293 5.99 -24.28 -7.66
CA ALA A 293 7.03 -25.06 -8.29
C ALA A 293 6.46 -26.32 -8.98
N GLY A 294 5.48 -26.98 -8.35
CA GLY A 294 4.91 -28.24 -8.83
C GLY A 294 3.73 -28.12 -9.80
N HIS A 295 3.20 -26.92 -10.03
CA HIS A 295 2.02 -26.73 -10.89
C HIS A 295 2.22 -25.57 -11.86
N PRO A 296 1.81 -25.71 -13.13
CA PRO A 296 1.78 -24.61 -14.08
C PRO A 296 0.67 -23.61 -13.73
N TRP A 297 0.81 -22.38 -14.22
CA TRP A 297 -0.29 -21.43 -14.21
C TRP A 297 -1.36 -21.88 -15.22
N ARG A 298 -2.62 -21.92 -14.79
CA ARG A 298 -3.79 -22.14 -15.65
C ARG A 298 -4.67 -20.91 -15.58
N LEU A 299 -5.12 -20.42 -16.73
CA LEU A 299 -6.14 -19.38 -16.78
C LEU A 299 -7.49 -20.03 -16.49
N VAL A 300 -8.24 -19.47 -15.55
CA VAL A 300 -9.58 -19.95 -15.23
C VAL A 300 -10.50 -18.76 -15.11
N ASP A 301 -11.69 -18.87 -15.69
CA ASP A 301 -12.75 -17.89 -15.53
C ASP A 301 -13.23 -17.91 -14.08
N CYS A 302 -13.51 -16.73 -13.55
CA CYS A 302 -13.94 -16.56 -12.18
C CYS A 302 -14.94 -15.41 -12.02
N GLU A 303 -15.81 -15.55 -11.02
CA GLU A 303 -16.68 -14.46 -10.56
C GLU A 303 -16.24 -14.05 -9.15
N ILE A 304 -15.94 -12.76 -8.95
CA ILE A 304 -15.54 -12.24 -7.64
C ILE A 304 -16.72 -11.53 -7.00
N ARG A 305 -17.22 -12.08 -5.90
CA ARG A 305 -18.30 -11.48 -5.11
C ARG A 305 -17.76 -10.93 -3.80
N SER A 306 -18.17 -9.72 -3.42
CA SER A 306 -17.89 -9.16 -2.10
C SER A 306 -18.98 -9.57 -1.11
N ARG A 307 -18.59 -10.18 0.02
CA ARG A 307 -19.48 -10.47 1.16
C ARG A 307 -18.96 -9.75 2.40
N GLY A 308 -19.47 -8.54 2.64
CA GLY A 308 -18.98 -7.68 3.71
C GLY A 308 -17.52 -7.27 3.49
N LYS A 309 -16.63 -7.60 4.44
CA LYS A 309 -15.18 -7.35 4.32
C LYS A 309 -14.42 -8.46 3.60
N ALA A 310 -15.06 -9.62 3.35
CA ALA A 310 -14.46 -10.74 2.65
C ALA A 310 -14.77 -10.70 1.15
N GLN A 311 -13.87 -11.24 0.34
CA GLN A 311 -14.13 -11.53 -1.07
C GLN A 311 -14.25 -13.03 -1.26
N LEU A 312 -15.20 -13.45 -2.09
CA LEU A 312 -15.43 -14.81 -2.51
C LEU A 312 -15.05 -14.91 -3.98
N ILE A 313 -14.26 -15.91 -4.34
CA ILE A 313 -13.82 -16.13 -5.72
C ILE A 313 -14.50 -17.42 -6.19
N HIS A 314 -15.51 -17.30 -7.03
CA HIS A 314 -16.17 -18.45 -7.65
C HIS A 314 -15.38 -18.88 -8.88
N VAL A 315 -15.01 -20.15 -8.96
CA VAL A 315 -14.23 -20.75 -10.04
C VAL A 315 -14.90 -22.07 -10.41
N GLY A 316 -15.72 -22.06 -11.48
CA GLY A 316 -16.69 -23.13 -11.72
C GLY A 316 -17.63 -23.29 -10.52
N ASP A 317 -17.85 -24.52 -10.08
CA ASP A 317 -18.77 -24.83 -8.97
C ASP A 317 -18.14 -24.65 -7.56
N ARG A 318 -17.09 -23.81 -7.44
CA ARG A 318 -16.28 -23.73 -6.22
C ARG A 318 -16.07 -22.30 -5.77
N THR A 319 -16.27 -22.06 -4.48
CA THR A 319 -15.91 -20.80 -3.83
C THR A 319 -14.55 -20.91 -3.12
N LEU A 320 -13.62 -20.06 -3.53
CA LEU A 320 -12.30 -19.90 -2.90
C LEU A 320 -12.29 -18.64 -2.02
N LEU A 321 -11.72 -18.78 -0.82
CA LEU A 321 -11.57 -17.72 0.17
C LEU A 321 -10.11 -17.22 0.20
N PRO A 322 -9.85 -15.98 -0.22
CA PRO A 322 -8.55 -15.35 -0.03
C PRO A 322 -8.35 -14.93 1.44
N PRO A 323 -7.10 -14.70 1.89
CA PRO A 323 -6.81 -14.19 3.24
C PRO A 323 -7.47 -12.83 3.49
N PRO A 324 -7.82 -12.48 4.75
CA PRO A 324 -8.66 -11.32 5.13
C PRO A 324 -8.12 -9.92 4.78
N HIS A 325 -6.96 -9.83 4.12
CA HIS A 325 -6.34 -8.59 3.65
C HIS A 325 -6.00 -8.60 2.16
N THR A 326 -6.34 -9.67 1.46
CA THR A 326 -6.18 -9.74 0.01
C THR A 326 -7.45 -9.25 -0.64
N GLN A 327 -7.32 -8.21 -1.47
CA GLN A 327 -8.39 -7.73 -2.32
C GLN A 327 -7.98 -7.89 -3.78
N LEU A 328 -8.78 -8.64 -4.53
CA LEU A 328 -8.79 -8.68 -5.99
C LEU A 328 -9.76 -7.60 -6.48
N GLY A 329 -9.53 -7.07 -7.69
CA GLY A 329 -10.43 -6.05 -8.25
C GLY A 329 -11.77 -6.69 -8.66
N ALA A 330 -12.89 -5.99 -8.45
CA ALA A 330 -14.23 -6.51 -8.76
C ALA A 330 -14.42 -6.88 -10.24
N GLY A 331 -13.72 -6.21 -11.16
CA GLY A 331 -13.77 -6.50 -12.60
C GLY A 331 -12.82 -7.61 -13.09
N VAL A 332 -12.25 -8.42 -12.20
CA VAL A 332 -11.39 -9.53 -12.62
C VAL A 332 -12.26 -10.74 -12.95
N THR A 333 -12.42 -11.03 -14.24
CA THR A 333 -13.18 -12.17 -14.76
C THR A 333 -12.33 -13.42 -14.96
N GLN A 334 -10.99 -13.29 -14.93
CA GLN A 334 -10.05 -14.39 -15.12
C GLN A 334 -8.89 -14.31 -14.14
N LEU A 335 -8.50 -15.47 -13.60
CA LEU A 335 -7.37 -15.61 -12.69
C LEU A 335 -6.41 -16.69 -13.17
N TRP A 336 -5.13 -16.51 -12.85
CA TRP A 336 -4.15 -17.58 -12.93
C TRP A 336 -4.23 -18.42 -11.66
N ILE A 337 -4.42 -19.72 -11.82
CA ILE A 337 -4.49 -20.70 -10.74
C ILE A 337 -3.34 -21.71 -10.91
N ALA A 338 -2.60 -21.95 -9.83
CA ALA A 338 -1.61 -23.01 -9.73
C ALA A 338 -1.95 -23.93 -8.56
N GLY A 339 -2.01 -25.24 -8.82
CA GLY A 339 -2.49 -26.25 -7.87
C GLY A 339 -3.88 -26.76 -8.22
N HIS A 340 -4.41 -27.65 -7.37
CA HIS A 340 -5.74 -28.23 -7.56
C HIS A 340 -6.79 -27.44 -6.75
N PRO A 341 -7.93 -27.03 -7.33
CA PRO A 341 -8.99 -26.31 -6.62
C PRO A 341 -9.50 -27.04 -5.37
N HIS A 342 -9.59 -28.37 -5.40
CA HIS A 342 -9.98 -29.22 -4.26
C HIS A 342 -8.90 -29.40 -3.17
N ARG A 343 -7.69 -28.88 -3.39
CA ARG A 343 -6.59 -29.00 -2.42
C ARG A 343 -6.02 -27.63 -2.13
N ARG A 344 -4.69 -27.51 -2.15
CA ARG A 344 -3.97 -26.24 -2.00
C ARG A 344 -3.81 -25.66 -3.39
N CYS A 345 -4.39 -24.49 -3.60
CA CYS A 345 -4.12 -23.71 -4.79
C CYS A 345 -3.66 -22.29 -4.43
N VAL A 346 -2.97 -21.69 -5.38
CA VAL A 346 -2.48 -20.31 -5.34
C VAL A 346 -3.10 -19.61 -6.53
N VAL A 347 -3.69 -18.44 -6.28
CA VAL A 347 -4.26 -17.59 -7.32
C VAL A 347 -3.40 -16.35 -7.51
N SER A 348 -3.39 -15.81 -8.72
CA SER A 348 -2.85 -14.49 -9.03
C SER A 348 -3.70 -13.86 -10.11
N VAL A 349 -3.82 -12.54 -10.08
CA VAL A 349 -4.24 -11.82 -11.29
C VAL A 349 -3.27 -12.12 -12.44
N PRO A 350 -3.73 -12.12 -13.70
CA PRO A 350 -2.87 -12.29 -14.86
C PRO A 350 -1.64 -11.38 -14.82
N GLY A 351 -0.49 -11.93 -15.23
CA GLY A 351 0.83 -11.32 -15.04
C GLY A 351 1.60 -11.84 -13.81
N GLY A 352 0.99 -12.68 -12.98
CA GLY A 352 1.70 -13.53 -11.99
C GLY A 352 2.45 -12.79 -10.87
N ALA A 353 2.29 -11.47 -10.76
CA ALA A 353 3.10 -10.63 -9.88
C ALA A 353 2.66 -10.66 -8.41
N ARG A 354 1.47 -11.20 -8.10
CA ARG A 354 0.88 -11.21 -6.76
C ARG A 354 0.23 -12.56 -6.44
N PRO A 355 1.02 -13.64 -6.30
CA PRO A 355 0.49 -14.92 -5.86
C PRO A 355 -0.06 -14.82 -4.44
N VAL A 356 -1.25 -15.38 -4.24
CA VAL A 356 -1.96 -15.46 -2.98
C VAL A 356 -2.51 -16.87 -2.80
N ARG A 357 -2.28 -17.45 -1.62
CA ARG A 357 -2.85 -18.74 -1.27
C ARG A 357 -4.31 -18.56 -0.89
N VAL A 358 -5.19 -19.37 -1.45
CA VAL A 358 -6.61 -19.38 -1.14
C VAL A 358 -6.98 -20.67 -0.39
N ALA A 359 -8.02 -20.60 0.43
CA ALA A 359 -8.64 -21.74 1.06
C ALA A 359 -9.96 -22.07 0.35
N MET A 360 -10.42 -23.31 0.43
CA MET A 360 -11.75 -23.67 -0.05
C MET A 360 -12.80 -23.19 0.97
N SER A 361 -13.89 -22.58 0.51
CA SER A 361 -15.02 -22.28 1.38
C SER A 361 -15.71 -23.58 1.77
N THR A 362 -15.90 -23.82 3.07
CA THR A 362 -16.62 -25.00 3.57
C THR A 362 -18.13 -24.92 3.37
N THR A 363 -18.64 -23.74 2.99
CA THR A 363 -20.08 -23.46 2.86
C THR A 363 -20.72 -24.02 1.59
N ASP A 364 -19.94 -24.49 0.61
CA ASP A 364 -20.44 -24.99 -0.67
C ASP A 364 -20.71 -26.52 -0.67
N ASN A 365 -20.65 -27.16 0.50
CA ASN A 365 -20.87 -28.60 0.61
C ASN A 365 -22.34 -29.01 0.80
N THR A 366 -23.30 -28.15 0.46
CA THR A 366 -24.71 -28.57 0.37
C THR A 366 -24.89 -29.31 -0.95
N PRO A 367 -25.06 -30.64 -0.97
CA PRO A 367 -25.45 -31.34 -2.19
C PRO A 367 -26.84 -30.83 -2.58
N THR A 368 -26.92 -30.21 -3.75
CA THR A 368 -28.18 -29.98 -4.47
C THR A 368 -28.73 -31.28 -5.00
#